data_AF-A0A1T4VTL1-F1
#
_entry.id   AF-A0A1T4VTL1-F1
#
_cell.length_a   1.000
_cell.length_b   1.000
_cell.length_c   1.000
_cell.angle_alpha   90.00
_cell.angle_beta   90.00
_cell.angle_gamma   90.00
#
_symmetry.space_group_name_H-M   'P 1'
#
loop_
_entity.id
_entity.type
_entity.pdbx_description
1 polymer ?
#
loop_
_entity_poly.entity_id
_entity_poly.type
_entity_poly.pdbx_seq_one_letter_code
_entity_poly.pdbx_strand_id
1 'polypeptide(L)'
;MKQLLSYFKKNLDLNIALILAVVSSFGPNVSLERIEEGLNLRILVLLFCLMIVVAGFRKLGVLDYLYKKCFKFVYDARSLSRLFVFVCFFFSMAVTNDVALIIFVPLAIKALQDLGRDDLIIPVVSLQTIAANAGSMLTPVGNPQNLFIYSFYHYDLLEFVRVTGPVFTVCAVLLYIFTVFIDKSPLTLKEQLTTPFKPFRTVAFIMLFILCLMAVLRIIDVYSMAWIVICSVAVVDRKMFRQADYKLLLLFVFLFVFVSNICTYAMVADVAHHFVKNYEYFVSLCLSQIISNVPATVMLAEFAMDSDSLLKGVNVGGMGTCVASMASLISLKAYMKVDGSRPLYYLRKFTKYNIKFLFVLVPIHILFPSIF
;
A
#
# COMPACT_ATOMS: atom_id res chain seq x y z
N MET A 1 -24.56 -12.61 -15.42
CA MET A 1 -24.88 -12.82 -13.98
C MET A 1 -23.82 -13.63 -13.20
N LYS A 2 -23.39 -14.83 -13.65
CA LYS A 2 -22.40 -15.66 -12.92
C LYS A 2 -20.99 -15.03 -12.76
N GLN A 3 -20.49 -14.33 -13.77
CA GLN A 3 -19.19 -13.63 -13.69
C GLN A 3 -19.21 -12.43 -12.74
N LEU A 4 -20.31 -11.67 -12.72
CA LEU A 4 -20.54 -10.60 -11.75
C LEU A 4 -20.57 -11.19 -10.33
N LEU A 5 -21.41 -12.20 -10.05
CA LEU A 5 -21.47 -12.86 -8.74
C LEU A 5 -20.11 -13.43 -8.28
N SER A 6 -19.28 -13.94 -9.20
CA SER A 6 -17.91 -14.38 -8.91
C SER A 6 -16.96 -13.22 -8.58
N TYR A 7 -17.10 -12.09 -9.27
CA TYR A 7 -16.33 -10.87 -8.99
C TYR A 7 -16.69 -10.27 -7.63
N PHE A 8 -17.98 -10.21 -7.30
CA PHE A 8 -18.47 -9.80 -5.98
C PHE A 8 -17.91 -10.74 -4.89
N LYS A 9 -18.05 -12.06 -5.00
CA LYS A 9 -17.50 -12.99 -3.98
C LYS A 9 -15.97 -12.88 -3.76
N LYS A 10 -15.21 -12.40 -4.75
CA LYS A 10 -13.75 -12.24 -4.65
C LYS A 10 -13.31 -10.91 -4.02
N ASN A 11 -14.18 -9.93 -3.88
CA ASN A 11 -13.88 -8.58 -3.42
C ASN A 11 -14.79 -8.18 -2.26
N LEU A 12 -14.66 -8.89 -1.14
CA LEU A 12 -15.50 -8.73 0.05
C LEU A 12 -15.51 -7.29 0.57
N ASP A 13 -14.34 -6.66 0.62
CA ASP A 13 -14.11 -5.27 1.00
C ASP A 13 -14.95 -4.29 0.18
N LEU A 14 -14.89 -4.40 -1.16
CA LEU A 14 -15.66 -3.54 -2.05
C LEU A 14 -17.17 -3.73 -1.87
N ASN A 15 -17.62 -4.96 -1.65
CA ASN A 15 -19.04 -5.24 -1.46
C ASN A 15 -19.57 -4.69 -0.15
N ILE A 16 -18.79 -4.84 0.93
CA ILE A 16 -19.16 -4.29 2.24
C ILE A 16 -19.26 -2.78 2.11
N ALA A 17 -18.26 -2.12 1.51
CA ALA A 17 -18.31 -0.67 1.27
C ALA A 17 -19.53 -0.25 0.43
N LEU A 18 -19.85 -0.99 -0.64
CA LEU A 18 -21.05 -0.73 -1.45
C LEU A 18 -22.34 -0.88 -0.65
N ILE A 19 -22.49 -1.97 0.13
CA ILE A 19 -23.68 -2.19 0.96
C ILE A 19 -23.81 -1.06 1.98
N LEU A 20 -22.73 -0.70 2.66
CA LEU A 20 -22.71 0.40 3.63
C LEU A 20 -23.10 1.73 2.96
N ALA A 21 -22.56 2.04 1.79
CA ALA A 21 -22.91 3.24 1.02
C ALA A 21 -24.40 3.26 0.63
N VAL A 22 -24.93 2.14 0.13
CA VAL A 22 -26.35 2.04 -0.28
C VAL A 22 -27.27 2.14 0.93
N VAL A 23 -27.00 1.41 2.00
CA VAL A 23 -27.84 1.41 3.22
C VAL A 23 -27.85 2.78 3.88
N SER A 24 -26.69 3.43 4.00
CA SER A 24 -26.59 4.77 4.58
C SER A 24 -27.28 5.85 3.74
N SER A 25 -27.51 5.60 2.45
CA SER A 25 -28.17 6.56 1.55
C SER A 25 -29.69 6.65 1.76
N PHE A 26 -30.31 5.74 2.51
CA PHE A 26 -31.74 5.80 2.84
C PHE A 26 -32.04 6.69 4.06
N GLY A 27 -31.08 7.51 4.49
CA GLY A 27 -31.22 8.43 5.62
C GLY A 27 -32.07 9.66 5.34
N PRO A 28 -32.68 10.25 6.38
CA PRO A 28 -33.58 11.40 6.23
C PRO A 28 -32.89 12.70 5.78
N ASN A 29 -31.56 12.80 5.91
CA ASN A 29 -30.77 14.01 5.60
C ASN A 29 -29.72 13.79 4.49
N VAL A 30 -29.87 12.75 3.67
CA VAL A 30 -28.96 12.47 2.56
C VAL A 30 -29.43 13.20 1.30
N SER A 31 -28.57 14.07 0.75
CA SER A 31 -28.81 14.78 -0.51
C SER A 31 -27.71 14.47 -1.54
N LEU A 32 -28.04 14.56 -2.83
CA LEU A 32 -27.06 14.37 -3.91
C LEU A 32 -25.93 15.41 -3.84
N GLU A 33 -26.26 16.67 -3.54
CA GLU A 33 -25.30 17.76 -3.40
C GLU A 33 -24.26 17.46 -2.31
N ARG A 34 -24.69 16.92 -1.16
CA ARG A 34 -23.77 16.54 -0.07
C ARG A 34 -22.91 15.33 -0.42
N ILE A 35 -23.44 14.39 -1.20
CA ILE A 35 -22.65 13.27 -1.72
C ILE A 35 -21.58 13.81 -2.67
N GLU A 36 -21.93 14.73 -3.57
CA GLU A 36 -20.97 15.37 -4.49
C GLU A 36 -19.88 16.14 -3.74
N GLU A 37 -20.24 16.90 -2.70
CA GLU A 37 -19.28 17.60 -1.83
C GLU A 37 -18.38 16.62 -1.05
N GLY A 38 -18.95 15.52 -0.54
CA GLY A 38 -18.21 14.50 0.19
C GLY A 38 -17.31 13.63 -0.70
N LEU A 39 -17.57 13.58 -2.02
CA LEU A 39 -16.69 12.92 -2.97
C LEU A 39 -15.42 13.76 -3.15
N ASN A 40 -14.32 13.30 -2.55
CA ASN A 40 -13.02 13.93 -2.76
C ASN A 40 -12.45 13.57 -4.14
N LEU A 41 -13.02 14.19 -5.19
CA LEU A 41 -12.65 13.99 -6.60
C LEU A 41 -11.18 14.27 -6.85
N ARG A 42 -10.61 15.24 -6.12
CA ARG A 42 -9.18 15.57 -6.18
C ARG A 42 -8.32 14.35 -5.85
N ILE A 43 -8.62 13.65 -4.76
CA ILE A 43 -7.88 12.44 -4.35
C ILE A 43 -8.08 11.32 -5.37
N LEU A 44 -9.31 11.11 -5.85
CA LEU A 44 -9.61 10.06 -6.85
C LEU A 44 -8.84 10.28 -8.16
N VAL A 45 -8.81 11.51 -8.67
CA VAL A 45 -8.08 11.87 -9.90
C VAL A 45 -6.57 11.72 -9.69
N LEU A 46 -6.06 12.15 -8.55
CA LEU A 46 -4.64 12.04 -8.23
C LEU A 46 -4.20 10.57 -8.12
N LEU A 47 -4.96 9.75 -7.39
CA LEU A 47 -4.73 8.30 -7.29
C LEU A 47 -4.74 7.63 -8.67
N PHE A 48 -5.75 7.95 -9.50
CA PHE A 48 -5.86 7.41 -10.85
C PHE A 48 -4.64 7.71 -11.72
N CYS A 49 -4.21 8.98 -11.76
CA CYS A 49 -3.05 9.39 -12.55
C CYS A 49 -1.76 8.70 -12.08
N LEU A 50 -1.56 8.64 -10.76
CA LEU A 50 -0.41 7.98 -10.16
C LEU A 50 -0.38 6.48 -10.50
N MET A 51 -1.50 5.77 -10.36
CA MET A 51 -1.60 4.34 -10.68
C MET A 51 -1.23 4.03 -12.14
N ILE A 52 -1.65 4.89 -13.07
CA ILE A 52 -1.35 4.73 -14.51
C ILE A 52 0.14 4.93 -14.79
N VAL A 53 0.72 6.00 -14.25
CA VAL A 53 2.14 6.32 -14.45
C VAL A 53 3.02 5.21 -13.88
N VAL A 54 2.69 4.76 -12.67
CA VAL A 54 3.37 3.64 -12.00
C VAL A 54 3.24 2.34 -12.80
N ALA A 55 2.05 2.02 -13.34
CA ALA A 55 1.87 0.86 -14.20
C ALA A 55 2.73 0.94 -15.48
N GLY A 56 2.99 2.15 -15.97
CA GLY A 56 3.94 2.41 -17.05
C GLY A 56 5.37 2.00 -16.70
N PHE A 57 5.88 2.38 -15.52
CA PHE A 57 7.20 1.95 -15.07
C PHE A 57 7.35 0.43 -15.01
N ARG A 58 6.31 -0.26 -14.51
CA ARG A 58 6.25 -1.73 -14.52
C ARG A 58 6.37 -2.28 -15.94
N LYS A 59 5.58 -1.76 -16.88
CA LYS A 59 5.58 -2.23 -18.27
C LYS A 59 6.88 -1.97 -19.01
N LEU A 60 7.59 -0.89 -18.67
CA LEU A 60 8.85 -0.49 -19.30
C LEU A 60 10.06 -1.25 -18.74
N GLY A 61 9.89 -2.14 -17.75
CA GLY A 61 10.98 -2.93 -17.18
C GLY A 61 11.97 -2.10 -16.35
N VAL A 62 11.60 -0.89 -15.92
CA VAL A 62 12.47 0.00 -15.13
C VAL A 62 12.85 -0.67 -13.81
N LEU A 63 11.88 -1.34 -13.19
CA LEU A 63 12.03 -2.00 -11.90
C LEU A 63 12.91 -3.26 -12.01
N ASP A 64 12.76 -4.04 -13.09
CA ASP A 64 13.64 -5.17 -13.40
C ASP A 64 15.08 -4.72 -13.63
N TYR A 65 15.27 -3.61 -14.36
CA TYR A 65 16.59 -3.04 -14.64
C TYR A 65 17.31 -2.60 -13.36
N LEU A 66 16.61 -1.88 -12.47
CA LEU A 66 17.18 -1.42 -11.21
C LEU A 66 17.52 -2.58 -10.27
N TYR A 67 16.65 -3.59 -10.21
CA TYR A 67 16.94 -4.82 -9.49
C TYR A 67 18.24 -5.49 -9.96
N LYS A 68 18.46 -5.63 -11.28
CA LYS A 68 19.69 -6.23 -11.83
C LYS A 68 20.95 -5.50 -11.37
N LYS A 69 20.91 -4.17 -11.31
CA LYS A 69 22.04 -3.38 -10.79
C LYS A 69 22.35 -3.68 -9.33
N CYS A 70 21.34 -4.03 -8.55
CA CYS A 70 21.51 -4.37 -7.14
C CYS A 70 21.91 -5.85 -6.94
N PHE A 71 21.68 -6.72 -7.93
CA PHE A 71 22.02 -8.15 -7.87
C PHE A 71 23.52 -8.42 -7.79
N LYS A 72 24.36 -7.48 -8.26
CA LYS A 72 25.83 -7.58 -8.17
C LYS A 72 26.38 -7.60 -6.73
N PHE A 73 25.56 -7.25 -5.75
CA PHE A 73 25.91 -7.24 -4.32
C PHE A 73 25.47 -8.52 -3.58
N VAL A 74 25.04 -9.56 -4.31
CA VAL A 74 24.58 -10.83 -3.76
C VAL A 74 25.69 -11.87 -3.83
N TYR A 75 25.93 -12.55 -2.71
CA TYR A 75 26.94 -13.59 -2.58
C TYR A 75 26.41 -14.86 -1.87
N ASP A 76 25.47 -14.66 -0.95
CA ASP A 76 24.88 -15.69 -0.11
C ASP A 76 23.36 -15.50 0.06
N ALA A 77 22.69 -16.51 0.61
CA ALA A 77 21.23 -16.51 0.78
C ALA A 77 20.70 -15.34 1.62
N ARG A 78 21.47 -14.89 2.62
CA ARG A 78 21.13 -13.73 3.45
C ARG A 78 21.22 -12.44 2.64
N SER A 79 22.28 -12.24 1.88
CA SER A 79 22.46 -11.06 1.02
C SER A 79 21.39 -10.97 -0.07
N LEU A 80 20.99 -12.12 -0.66
CA LEU A 80 19.87 -12.19 -1.61
C LEU A 80 18.55 -11.80 -0.94
N SER A 81 18.28 -12.36 0.24
CA SER A 81 17.07 -12.07 1.00
C SER A 81 17.00 -10.60 1.39
N ARG A 82 18.12 -10.02 1.85
CA ARG A 82 18.23 -8.59 2.16
C ARG A 82 17.98 -7.73 0.94
N LEU A 83 18.55 -8.10 -0.20
CA LEU A 83 18.32 -7.40 -1.45
C LEU A 83 16.82 -7.33 -1.74
N PHE A 84 16.12 -8.47 -1.74
CA PHE A 84 14.69 -8.50 -2.05
C PHE A 84 13.82 -7.74 -1.04
N VAL A 85 14.15 -7.83 0.25
CA VAL A 85 13.44 -7.12 1.32
C VAL A 85 13.64 -5.61 1.18
N PHE A 86 14.88 -5.13 1.05
CA PHE A 86 15.17 -3.70 1.03
C PHE A 86 14.89 -3.04 -0.31
N VAL A 87 15.02 -3.75 -1.44
CA VAL A 87 14.48 -3.25 -2.72
C VAL A 87 12.98 -3.05 -2.60
N CYS A 88 12.25 -4.01 -2.02
CA CYS A 88 10.81 -3.84 -1.81
C CYS A 88 10.50 -2.66 -0.89
N PHE A 89 11.27 -2.48 0.19
CA PHE A 89 11.17 -1.37 1.14
C PHE A 89 11.37 0.00 0.48
N PHE A 90 12.48 0.21 -0.23
CA PHE A 90 12.78 1.53 -0.81
C PHE A 90 11.92 1.83 -2.04
N PHE A 91 11.61 0.82 -2.86
CA PHE A 91 10.78 1.06 -4.05
C PHE A 91 9.32 1.31 -3.70
N SER A 92 8.78 0.72 -2.62
CA SER A 92 7.39 0.98 -2.23
C SER A 92 7.14 2.43 -1.82
N MET A 93 8.19 3.20 -1.47
CA MET A 93 8.12 4.65 -1.29
C MET A 93 7.73 5.38 -2.60
N ALA A 94 8.24 4.91 -3.74
CA ALA A 94 8.05 5.58 -5.02
C ALA A 94 6.84 5.06 -5.81
N VAL A 95 6.62 3.74 -5.85
CA VAL A 95 5.67 3.11 -6.78
C VAL A 95 4.44 2.51 -6.12
N THR A 96 4.23 2.72 -4.83
CA THR A 96 3.27 2.04 -3.97
C THR A 96 3.68 0.64 -3.49
N ASN A 97 3.18 0.27 -2.29
CA ASN A 97 3.35 -1.06 -1.72
C ASN A 97 2.77 -2.18 -2.61
N ASP A 98 1.58 -2.00 -3.19
CA ASP A 98 0.96 -3.01 -4.05
C ASP A 98 1.79 -3.32 -5.29
N VAL A 99 2.24 -2.28 -5.98
CA VAL A 99 3.03 -2.44 -7.22
C VAL A 99 4.40 -3.01 -6.93
N ALA A 100 5.05 -2.59 -5.83
CA ALA A 100 6.31 -3.18 -5.39
C ALA A 100 6.15 -4.70 -5.16
N LEU A 101 5.09 -5.15 -4.48
CA LEU A 101 4.86 -6.57 -4.24
C LEU A 101 4.53 -7.35 -5.52
N ILE A 102 3.75 -6.78 -6.45
CA ILE A 102 3.42 -7.42 -7.74
C ILE A 102 4.70 -7.77 -8.53
N ILE A 103 5.76 -6.99 -8.35
CA ILE A 103 7.00 -7.12 -9.12
C ILE A 103 8.03 -7.94 -8.35
N PHE A 104 8.34 -7.53 -7.13
CA PHE A 104 9.48 -8.10 -6.40
C PHE A 104 9.17 -9.43 -5.72
N VAL A 105 7.91 -9.74 -5.38
CA VAL A 105 7.57 -11.03 -4.76
C VAL A 105 7.70 -12.18 -5.76
N PRO A 106 7.07 -12.17 -6.96
CA PRO A 106 7.25 -13.25 -7.93
C PRO A 106 8.71 -13.42 -8.35
N LEU A 107 9.45 -12.31 -8.45
CA LEU A 107 10.88 -12.34 -8.76
C LEU A 107 11.71 -12.99 -7.64
N ALA A 108 11.42 -12.69 -6.37
CA ALA A 108 12.06 -13.32 -5.23
C ALA A 108 11.77 -14.82 -5.17
N ILE A 109 10.50 -15.21 -5.36
CA ILE A 109 10.09 -16.61 -5.44
C ILE A 109 10.90 -17.33 -6.51
N LYS A 110 10.89 -16.81 -7.74
CA LYS A 110 11.60 -17.43 -8.86
C LYS A 110 13.10 -17.55 -8.60
N ALA A 111 13.74 -16.47 -8.12
CA ALA A 111 15.16 -16.48 -7.83
C ALA A 111 15.53 -17.50 -6.74
N LEU A 112 14.70 -17.66 -5.71
CA LEU A 112 14.92 -18.65 -4.66
C LEU A 112 14.73 -20.08 -5.18
N GLN A 113 13.73 -20.33 -6.04
CA GLN A 113 13.52 -21.63 -6.69
C GLN A 113 14.68 -22.00 -7.62
N ASP A 114 15.13 -21.06 -8.47
CA ASP A 114 16.27 -21.25 -9.38
C ASP A 114 17.56 -21.62 -8.63
N LEU A 115 17.65 -21.24 -7.35
CA LEU A 115 18.80 -21.48 -6.46
C LEU A 115 18.56 -22.63 -5.47
N GLY A 116 17.44 -23.35 -5.56
CA GLY A 116 17.11 -24.47 -4.67
C GLY A 116 16.86 -24.08 -3.21
N ARG A 117 16.44 -22.84 -2.95
CA ARG A 117 16.18 -22.28 -1.60
C ARG A 117 14.70 -22.09 -1.34
N ASP A 118 13.90 -23.11 -1.62
CA ASP A 118 12.45 -23.11 -1.39
C ASP A 118 12.08 -22.87 0.08
N ASP A 119 12.97 -23.27 1.00
CA ASP A 119 12.85 -23.06 2.44
C ASP A 119 12.80 -21.57 2.82
N LEU A 120 13.40 -20.69 2.00
CA LEU A 120 13.42 -19.25 2.22
C LEU A 120 12.25 -18.50 1.60
N ILE A 121 11.42 -19.14 0.76
CA ILE A 121 10.32 -18.44 0.08
C ILE A 121 9.38 -17.80 1.10
N ILE A 122 8.89 -18.56 2.08
CA ILE A 122 7.96 -18.05 3.09
C ILE A 122 8.56 -16.90 3.92
N PRO A 123 9.76 -17.03 4.53
CA PRO A 123 10.33 -15.93 5.32
C PRO A 123 10.63 -14.69 4.48
N VAL A 124 11.20 -14.84 3.28
CA VAL A 124 11.53 -13.69 2.41
C VAL A 124 10.26 -12.98 1.94
N VAL A 125 9.25 -13.72 1.46
CA VAL A 125 8.00 -13.12 0.98
C VAL A 125 7.20 -12.46 2.12
N SER A 126 7.24 -13.03 3.32
CA SER A 126 6.64 -12.40 4.51
C SER A 126 7.34 -11.10 4.85
N LEU A 127 8.68 -11.09 4.87
CA LEU A 127 9.48 -9.89 5.14
C LEU A 127 9.35 -8.85 4.02
N GLN A 128 9.22 -9.26 2.75
CA GLN A 128 8.95 -8.34 1.64
C GLN A 128 7.59 -7.64 1.81
N THR A 129 6.58 -8.35 2.29
CA THR A 129 5.26 -7.74 2.54
C THR A 129 5.33 -6.70 3.65
N ILE A 130 6.00 -7.03 4.76
CA ILE A 130 6.26 -6.09 5.85
C ILE A 130 7.08 -4.91 5.33
N ALA A 131 8.11 -5.17 4.51
CA ALA A 131 8.94 -4.15 3.91
C ALA A 131 8.18 -3.24 2.96
N ALA A 132 7.28 -3.75 2.13
CA ALA A 132 6.47 -2.92 1.24
C ALA A 132 5.59 -1.96 2.04
N ASN A 133 4.85 -2.48 3.04
CA ASN A 133 4.01 -1.66 3.92
C ASN A 133 4.85 -0.67 4.72
N ALA A 134 5.97 -1.12 5.31
CA ALA A 134 6.82 -0.28 6.12
C ALA A 134 7.54 0.81 5.32
N GLY A 135 8.06 0.47 4.15
CA GLY A 135 8.78 1.40 3.29
C GLY A 135 7.86 2.46 2.71
N SER A 136 6.66 2.05 2.28
CA SER A 136 5.67 2.97 1.71
C SER A 136 5.22 4.06 2.67
N MET A 137 5.40 3.87 3.98
CA MET A 137 4.87 4.80 4.97
C MET A 137 5.52 6.18 4.93
N LEU A 138 6.79 6.27 4.51
CA LEU A 138 7.58 7.52 4.59
C LEU A 138 7.08 8.61 3.63
N THR A 139 6.35 8.22 2.59
CA THR A 139 5.95 9.13 1.51
C THR A 139 4.44 9.06 1.30
N PRO A 140 3.75 10.19 1.04
CA PRO A 140 2.31 10.18 0.77
C PRO A 140 1.94 9.24 -0.38
N VAL A 141 2.75 9.26 -1.44
CA VAL A 141 2.58 8.47 -2.66
C VAL A 141 2.80 6.96 -2.46
N GLY A 142 3.45 6.56 -1.38
CA GLY A 142 3.82 5.17 -1.14
C GLY A 142 2.62 4.25 -0.89
N ASN A 143 1.49 4.77 -0.44
CA ASN A 143 0.27 3.97 -0.38
C ASN A 143 -0.99 4.86 -0.43
N PRO A 144 -2.15 4.30 -0.81
CA PRO A 144 -3.36 5.08 -1.00
C PRO A 144 -3.87 5.77 0.28
N GLN A 145 -3.75 5.10 1.43
CA GLN A 145 -4.23 5.66 2.69
C GLN A 145 -3.40 6.85 3.17
N ASN A 146 -2.07 6.83 2.95
CA ASN A 146 -1.21 7.95 3.30
C ASN A 146 -1.46 9.14 2.40
N LEU A 147 -1.65 8.90 1.11
CA LEU A 147 -2.01 9.95 0.18
C LEU A 147 -3.35 10.59 0.54
N PHE A 148 -4.30 9.78 1.00
CA PHE A 148 -5.58 10.25 1.51
C PHE A 148 -5.40 11.13 2.76
N ILE A 149 -4.75 10.63 3.83
CA ILE A 149 -4.49 11.41 5.06
C ILE A 149 -3.75 12.71 4.75
N TYR A 150 -2.70 12.61 3.93
CA TYR A 150 -1.88 13.75 3.51
C TYR A 150 -2.71 14.84 2.82
N SER A 151 -3.67 14.45 1.97
CA SER A 151 -4.54 15.40 1.31
C SER A 151 -5.71 15.87 2.17
N PHE A 152 -6.25 15.00 3.04
CA PHE A 152 -7.44 15.25 3.85
C PHE A 152 -7.14 16.19 5.03
N TYR A 153 -6.07 15.92 5.78
CA TYR A 153 -5.63 16.77 6.90
C TYR A 153 -4.69 17.89 6.49
N HIS A 154 -4.49 18.08 5.18
CA HIS A 154 -3.66 19.16 4.65
C HIS A 154 -2.19 19.17 5.09
N TYR A 155 -1.61 18.04 5.51
CA TYR A 155 -0.20 17.90 5.89
C TYR A 155 0.79 18.58 4.93
N ASP A 156 1.84 19.15 5.50
CA ASP A 156 3.07 19.47 4.77
C ASP A 156 3.96 18.23 4.64
N LEU A 157 4.79 18.18 3.59
CA LEU A 157 5.66 17.00 3.36
C LEU A 157 6.61 16.75 4.53
N LEU A 158 7.20 17.81 5.09
CA LEU A 158 8.14 17.69 6.19
C LEU A 158 7.46 17.20 7.48
N GLU A 159 6.27 17.69 7.77
CA GLU A 159 5.46 17.24 8.90
C GLU A 159 5.07 15.77 8.76
N PHE A 160 4.58 15.37 7.58
CA PHE A 160 4.27 13.98 7.27
C PHE A 160 5.48 13.05 7.48
N VAL A 161 6.67 13.45 7.00
CA VAL A 161 7.92 12.70 7.18
C VAL A 161 8.37 12.72 8.64
N ARG A 162 8.14 13.80 9.39
CA ARG A 162 8.45 13.88 10.81
C ARG A 162 7.64 12.88 11.64
N VAL A 163 6.37 12.68 11.30
CA VAL A 163 5.48 11.74 11.98
C VAL A 163 5.80 10.29 11.60
N THR A 164 6.03 10.02 10.32
CA THR A 164 6.24 8.65 9.80
C THR A 164 7.69 8.18 9.88
N GLY A 165 8.66 9.10 9.86
CA GLY A 165 10.10 8.82 9.83
C GLY A 165 10.62 7.98 10.99
N PRO A 166 10.23 8.24 12.25
CA PRO A 166 10.61 7.39 13.38
C PRO A 166 10.11 5.94 13.21
N VAL A 167 8.83 5.76 12.87
CA VAL A 167 8.22 4.44 12.64
C VAL A 167 8.90 3.71 11.49
N PHE A 168 9.14 4.41 10.38
CA PHE A 168 9.88 3.92 9.22
C PHE A 168 11.28 3.42 9.60
N THR A 169 12.01 4.20 10.40
CA THR A 169 13.38 3.89 10.81
C THR A 169 13.42 2.65 11.70
N VAL A 170 12.52 2.55 12.68
CA VAL A 170 12.40 1.34 13.52
C VAL A 170 12.07 0.12 12.66
N CYS A 171 11.16 0.25 11.69
CA CYS A 171 10.84 -0.84 10.78
C CYS A 171 12.03 -1.26 9.92
N ALA A 172 12.81 -0.32 9.39
CA ALA A 172 14.04 -0.61 8.64
C ALA A 172 15.06 -1.39 9.51
N VAL A 173 15.25 -0.98 10.75
CA VAL A 173 16.15 -1.66 11.71
C VAL A 173 15.63 -3.07 12.00
N LEU A 174 14.33 -3.22 12.28
CA LEU A 174 13.72 -4.54 12.53
C LEU A 174 13.84 -5.46 11.31
N LEU A 175 13.58 -4.96 10.09
CA LEU A 175 13.79 -5.72 8.86
C LEU A 175 15.23 -6.20 8.74
N TYR A 176 16.20 -5.32 9.01
CA TYR A 176 17.61 -5.69 8.99
C TYR A 176 17.92 -6.79 10.01
N ILE A 177 17.47 -6.66 11.26
CA ILE A 177 17.65 -7.65 12.32
C ILE A 177 17.03 -8.99 11.92
N PHE A 178 15.81 -9.00 11.39
CA PHE A 178 15.13 -10.24 11.01
C PHE A 178 15.85 -10.98 9.89
N THR A 179 16.49 -10.27 8.96
CA THR A 179 17.32 -10.91 7.92
C THR A 179 18.62 -11.51 8.47
N VAL A 180 19.11 -11.11 9.65
CA VAL A 180 20.31 -11.71 10.26
C VAL A 180 20.09 -13.20 10.60
N PHE A 181 18.86 -13.60 10.88
CA PHE A 181 18.50 -14.99 11.17
C PHE A 181 18.44 -15.90 9.94
N ILE A 182 18.60 -15.36 8.73
CA ILE A 182 18.73 -16.14 7.49
C ILE A 182 20.18 -16.62 7.39
N ASP A 183 20.40 -17.88 7.01
CA ASP A 183 21.75 -18.45 6.87
C ASP A 183 22.57 -17.78 5.75
N LYS A 184 23.89 -17.93 5.83
CA LYS A 184 24.83 -17.42 4.80
C LYS A 184 25.29 -18.54 3.84
N SER A 185 24.43 -19.49 3.50
CA SER A 185 24.84 -20.50 2.51
C SER A 185 25.20 -19.83 1.18
N PRO A 186 26.32 -20.24 0.56
CA PRO A 186 26.78 -19.65 -0.69
C PRO A 186 25.79 -19.97 -1.80
N LEU A 187 25.58 -18.99 -2.69
CA LEU A 187 24.69 -19.15 -3.83
C LEU A 187 25.51 -19.16 -5.13
N THR A 188 25.26 -20.16 -5.97
CA THR A 188 25.80 -20.17 -7.33
C THR A 188 24.85 -19.40 -8.23
N LEU A 189 25.06 -18.10 -8.34
CA LEU A 189 24.21 -17.22 -9.14
C LEU A 189 24.41 -17.50 -10.62
N LYS A 190 23.35 -17.95 -11.30
CA LYS A 190 23.30 -17.97 -12.77
C LYS A 190 22.85 -16.60 -13.27
N GLU A 191 23.46 -16.13 -14.35
CA GLU A 191 23.07 -14.90 -15.02
C GLU A 191 21.60 -14.99 -15.45
N GLN A 192 20.73 -14.11 -14.93
CA GLN A 192 19.31 -14.10 -15.29
C GLN A 192 19.03 -13.24 -16.54
N LEU A 193 18.21 -13.82 -17.43
CA LEU A 193 17.79 -13.26 -18.73
C LEU A 193 17.16 -11.86 -18.64
N THR A 194 17.29 -11.09 -19.72
CA THR A 194 16.99 -9.66 -19.83
C THR A 194 15.54 -9.36 -20.18
N THR A 195 14.97 -8.32 -19.56
CA THR A 195 13.86 -7.56 -20.15
C THR A 195 14.43 -6.35 -20.89
N PRO A 196 13.98 -6.04 -22.11
CA PRO A 196 14.53 -4.94 -22.89
C PRO A 196 14.13 -3.58 -22.29
N PHE A 197 15.12 -2.82 -21.85
CA PHE A 197 14.95 -1.45 -21.33
C PHE A 197 14.71 -0.46 -22.48
N LYS A 198 13.66 0.35 -22.40
CA LYS A 198 13.30 1.35 -23.43
C LYS A 198 13.56 2.78 -22.94
N PRO A 199 14.77 3.34 -23.14
CA PRO A 199 15.22 4.56 -22.46
C PRO A 199 14.32 5.79 -22.71
N PHE A 200 13.91 6.02 -23.96
CA PHE A 200 13.12 7.21 -24.32
C PHE A 200 11.74 7.22 -23.64
N ARG A 201 11.04 6.08 -23.62
CA ARG A 201 9.73 5.97 -22.96
C ARG A 201 9.87 6.03 -21.44
N THR A 202 10.96 5.52 -20.88
CA THR A 202 11.26 5.64 -19.46
C THR A 202 11.37 7.10 -19.03
N VAL A 203 12.08 7.94 -19.79
CA VAL A 203 12.18 9.38 -19.50
C VAL A 203 10.81 10.05 -19.51
N ALA A 204 9.96 9.76 -20.50
CA ALA A 204 8.60 10.32 -20.54
C ALA A 204 7.79 9.96 -19.30
N PHE A 205 7.79 8.70 -18.86
CA PHE A 205 7.08 8.30 -17.64
C PHE A 205 7.71 8.87 -16.36
N ILE A 206 9.03 9.09 -16.32
CA ILE A 206 9.68 9.82 -15.22
C ILE A 206 9.16 11.25 -15.13
N MET A 207 9.06 11.95 -16.26
CA MET A 207 8.52 13.31 -16.29
C MET A 207 7.05 13.36 -15.85
N LEU A 208 6.22 12.41 -16.30
CA LEU A 208 4.83 12.30 -15.83
C LEU A 208 4.74 11.99 -14.34
N PHE A 209 5.66 11.17 -13.81
CA PHE A 209 5.71 10.88 -12.38
C PHE A 209 6.10 12.11 -11.56
N ILE A 210 7.11 12.85 -12.00
CA ILE A 210 7.49 14.13 -11.36
C ILE A 210 6.31 15.10 -11.39
N LEU A 211 5.56 15.17 -12.50
CA LEU A 211 4.35 15.98 -12.59
C LEU A 211 3.30 15.55 -11.55
N CYS A 212 3.05 14.25 -11.39
CA CYS A 212 2.18 13.73 -10.32
C CYS A 212 2.70 14.13 -8.93
N LEU A 213 4.01 14.05 -8.68
CA LEU A 213 4.60 14.47 -7.41
C LEU A 213 4.40 15.97 -7.15
N MET A 214 4.55 16.82 -8.16
CA MET A 214 4.27 18.25 -8.04
C MET A 214 2.81 18.51 -7.67
N ALA A 215 1.87 17.73 -8.20
CA ALA A 215 0.45 17.83 -7.85
C ALA A 215 0.18 17.34 -6.41
N VAL A 216 0.83 16.26 -5.97
CA VAL A 216 0.80 15.79 -4.57
C VAL A 216 1.27 16.91 -3.65
N LEU A 217 2.42 17.51 -3.94
CA LEU A 217 3.00 18.62 -3.18
C LEU A 217 2.23 19.95 -3.33
N ARG A 218 1.08 19.94 -4.01
CA ARG A 218 0.19 21.09 -4.24
C ARG A 218 0.88 22.26 -4.97
N ILE A 219 1.96 21.99 -5.69
CA ILE A 219 2.68 22.98 -6.52
C ILE A 219 1.90 23.27 -7.80
N ILE A 220 1.21 22.26 -8.33
CA ILE A 220 0.35 22.39 -9.50
C ILE A 220 -1.07 21.89 -9.19
N ASP A 221 -2.03 22.41 -9.93
CA ASP A 221 -3.41 21.93 -9.85
C ASP A 221 -3.55 20.48 -10.33
N VAL A 222 -4.39 19.72 -9.63
CA VAL A 222 -4.59 18.28 -9.86
C VAL A 222 -5.29 18.03 -11.19
N TYR A 223 -6.23 18.87 -11.60
CA TYR A 223 -6.95 18.71 -12.87
C TYR A 223 -6.07 19.06 -14.07
N SER A 224 -5.21 20.07 -13.92
CA SER A 224 -4.19 20.40 -14.92
C SER A 224 -3.18 19.26 -15.10
N MET A 225 -2.67 18.71 -14.00
CA MET A 225 -1.83 17.51 -14.03
C MET A 225 -2.54 16.33 -14.70
N ALA A 226 -3.80 16.08 -14.33
CA ALA A 226 -4.57 14.96 -14.86
C ALA A 226 -4.78 15.06 -16.36
N TRP A 227 -5.10 16.25 -16.88
CA TRP A 227 -5.20 16.48 -18.31
C TRP A 227 -3.91 16.11 -19.04
N ILE A 228 -2.76 16.57 -18.55
CA ILE A 228 -1.46 16.27 -19.16
C ILE A 228 -1.16 14.77 -19.11
N VAL A 229 -1.38 14.11 -17.96
CA VAL A 229 -1.14 12.67 -17.81
C VAL A 229 -2.05 11.85 -18.72
N ILE A 230 -3.35 12.14 -18.73
CA ILE A 230 -4.33 11.42 -19.54
C ILE A 230 -4.02 11.58 -21.03
N CYS A 231 -3.78 12.80 -21.51
CA CYS A 231 -3.42 13.04 -22.90
C CYS A 231 -2.11 12.34 -23.28
N SER A 232 -1.08 12.44 -22.45
CA SER A 232 0.22 11.80 -22.70
C SER A 232 0.10 10.28 -22.78
N VAL A 233 -0.61 9.66 -21.82
CA VAL A 233 -0.82 8.21 -21.81
C VAL A 233 -1.71 7.77 -22.98
N ALA A 234 -2.71 8.57 -23.36
CA ALA A 234 -3.57 8.28 -24.50
C ALA A 234 -2.82 8.26 -25.84
N VAL A 235 -1.73 9.04 -25.95
CA VAL A 235 -0.83 9.05 -27.11
C VAL A 235 0.19 7.91 -27.03
N VAL A 236 0.81 7.67 -25.87
CA VAL A 236 1.90 6.70 -25.72
C VAL A 236 1.39 5.25 -25.72
N ASP A 237 0.39 4.95 -24.89
CA ASP A 237 -0.20 3.61 -24.78
C ASP A 237 -1.54 3.61 -24.02
N ARG A 238 -2.65 3.67 -24.77
CA ARG A 238 -4.02 3.62 -24.21
C ARG A 238 -4.32 2.37 -23.37
N LYS A 239 -3.56 1.28 -23.53
CA LYS A 239 -3.77 0.07 -22.72
C LYS A 239 -3.39 0.30 -21.26
N MET A 240 -2.65 1.37 -20.93
CA MET A 240 -2.28 1.71 -19.55
C MET A 240 -3.47 2.15 -18.70
N PHE A 241 -4.52 2.72 -19.29
CA PHE A 241 -5.75 2.99 -18.54
C PHE A 241 -6.32 1.72 -17.89
N ARG A 242 -6.25 0.58 -18.59
CA ARG A 242 -6.71 -0.72 -18.05
C ARG A 242 -5.87 -1.25 -16.89
N GLN A 243 -4.71 -0.65 -16.61
CA GLN A 243 -3.82 -1.08 -15.53
C GLN A 243 -4.08 -0.33 -14.22
N ALA A 244 -4.91 0.73 -14.23
CA ALA A 244 -5.31 1.42 -13.03
C ALA A 244 -6.13 0.48 -12.12
N ASP A 245 -6.00 0.64 -10.80
CA ASP A 245 -6.79 -0.12 -9.84
C ASP A 245 -8.17 0.51 -9.65
N TYR A 246 -9.07 0.24 -10.60
CA TYR A 246 -10.46 0.70 -10.54
C TYR A 246 -11.23 0.14 -9.35
N LYS A 247 -10.83 -1.03 -8.81
CA LYS A 247 -11.45 -1.58 -7.62
C LYS A 247 -11.17 -0.66 -6.43
N LEU A 248 -9.92 -0.23 -6.27
CA LEU A 248 -9.53 0.69 -5.22
C LEU A 248 -10.19 2.06 -5.39
N LEU A 249 -10.29 2.60 -6.61
CA LEU A 249 -11.02 3.85 -6.86
C LEU A 249 -12.50 3.76 -6.47
N LEU A 250 -13.19 2.68 -6.85
CA LEU A 250 -14.58 2.44 -6.46
C LEU A 250 -14.73 2.26 -4.95
N LEU A 251 -13.75 1.62 -4.30
CA LEU A 251 -13.73 1.48 -2.84
C LEU A 251 -13.69 2.86 -2.17
N PHE A 252 -12.83 3.78 -2.61
CA PHE A 252 -12.82 5.15 -2.12
C PHE A 252 -14.16 5.87 -2.34
N VAL A 253 -14.75 5.75 -3.54
CA VAL A 253 -16.06 6.35 -3.84
C VAL A 253 -17.13 5.86 -2.86
N PHE A 254 -17.26 4.54 -2.66
CA PHE A 254 -18.27 4.00 -1.75
C PHE A 254 -18.00 4.37 -0.29
N LEU A 255 -16.74 4.40 0.14
CA LEU A 255 -16.40 4.81 1.50
C LEU A 255 -16.65 6.31 1.73
N PHE A 256 -16.34 7.18 0.77
CA PHE A 256 -16.66 8.61 0.86
C PHE A 256 -18.16 8.85 0.95
N VAL A 257 -18.96 8.17 0.13
CA VAL A 257 -20.43 8.24 0.21
C VAL A 257 -20.89 7.76 1.58
N PHE A 258 -20.42 6.60 2.03
CA PHE A 258 -20.81 6.04 3.32
C PHE A 258 -20.46 6.98 4.49
N VAL A 259 -19.23 7.48 4.54
CA VAL A 259 -18.75 8.34 5.61
C VAL A 259 -19.50 9.68 5.60
N SER A 260 -19.67 10.31 4.43
CA SER A 260 -20.45 11.55 4.28
C SER A 260 -21.89 11.38 4.79
N ASN A 261 -22.53 10.25 4.46
CA ASN A 261 -23.87 9.94 4.94
C ASN A 261 -23.90 9.74 6.46
N ILE A 262 -22.97 8.96 7.04
CA ILE A 262 -22.94 8.68 8.48
C ILE A 262 -22.74 9.96 9.30
N CYS A 263 -21.94 10.91 8.81
CA CYS A 263 -21.74 12.20 9.46
C CYS A 263 -23.04 13.05 9.55
N THR A 264 -24.11 12.70 8.83
CA THR A 264 -25.43 13.37 8.97
C THR A 264 -26.25 12.85 10.16
N TYR A 265 -25.91 11.68 10.70
CA TYR A 265 -26.60 11.09 11.84
C TYR A 265 -25.88 11.48 13.12
N ALA A 266 -26.33 12.57 13.76
CA ALA A 266 -25.66 13.16 14.93
C ALA A 266 -25.29 12.13 16.01
N MET A 267 -26.22 11.25 16.40
CA MET A 267 -25.97 10.21 17.39
C MET A 267 -24.86 9.23 16.97
N VAL A 268 -24.83 8.81 15.69
CA VAL A 268 -23.81 7.88 15.20
C VAL A 268 -22.45 8.56 15.12
N ALA A 269 -22.43 9.81 14.63
CA ALA A 269 -21.21 10.61 14.59
C ALA A 269 -20.65 10.84 16.01
N ASP A 270 -21.48 11.20 16.99
CA ASP A 270 -21.06 11.43 18.37
C ASP A 270 -20.47 10.16 19.01
N VAL A 271 -21.10 9.00 18.79
CA VAL A 271 -20.58 7.71 19.27
C VAL A 271 -19.26 7.37 18.58
N ALA A 272 -19.16 7.57 17.27
CA ALA A 272 -17.92 7.32 16.52
C ALA A 272 -16.79 8.24 17.00
N HIS A 273 -17.05 9.53 17.19
CA HIS A 273 -16.09 10.48 17.75
C HIS A 273 -15.62 10.05 19.14
N HIS A 274 -16.53 9.68 20.06
CA HIS A 274 -16.14 9.24 21.40
C HIS A 274 -15.35 7.94 21.38
N PHE A 275 -15.64 7.04 20.45
CA PHE A 275 -14.92 5.77 20.31
C PHE A 275 -13.50 5.96 19.78
N VAL A 276 -13.30 6.94 18.88
CA VAL A 276 -12.01 7.21 18.23
C VAL A 276 -11.12 8.14 19.05
N LYS A 277 -11.71 9.16 19.68
CA LYS A 277 -10.99 10.23 20.40
C LYS A 277 -10.06 9.66 21.48
N ASN A 278 -8.79 10.09 21.44
CA ASN A 278 -7.69 9.63 22.30
C ASN A 278 -7.23 8.18 22.08
N TYR A 279 -7.86 7.44 21.15
CA TYR A 279 -7.54 6.06 20.82
C TYR A 279 -7.25 5.88 19.32
N GLU A 280 -6.98 6.97 18.59
CA GLU A 280 -6.82 7.01 17.14
C GLU A 280 -5.81 5.95 16.67
N TYR A 281 -4.66 5.83 17.34
CA TYR A 281 -3.64 4.85 17.02
C TYR A 281 -4.15 3.40 17.17
N PHE A 282 -4.74 3.06 18.31
CA PHE A 282 -5.15 1.69 18.62
C PHE A 282 -6.41 1.27 17.85
N VAL A 283 -7.39 2.17 17.74
CA VAL A 283 -8.61 1.92 16.98
C VAL A 283 -8.27 1.71 15.51
N SER A 284 -7.41 2.54 14.92
CA SER A 284 -7.00 2.38 13.53
C SER A 284 -6.14 1.14 13.29
N LEU A 285 -5.22 0.81 14.20
CA LEU A 285 -4.44 -0.42 14.14
C LEU A 285 -5.33 -1.66 14.17
N CYS A 286 -6.24 -1.74 15.14
CA CYS A 286 -7.15 -2.87 15.33
C CYS A 286 -8.17 -2.99 14.19
N LEU A 287 -8.78 -1.87 13.78
CA LEU A 287 -9.74 -1.85 12.69
C LEU A 287 -9.09 -2.27 11.37
N SER A 288 -7.84 -1.86 11.13
CA SER A 288 -7.06 -2.30 9.97
C SER A 288 -6.97 -3.83 9.90
N GLN A 289 -6.83 -4.54 11.03
CA GLN A 289 -6.75 -6.01 11.04
C GLN A 289 -8.01 -6.71 10.50
N ILE A 290 -9.15 -6.01 10.52
CA ILE A 290 -10.47 -6.53 10.19
C ILE A 290 -10.88 -6.12 8.77
N ILE A 291 -10.72 -4.83 8.43
CA ILE A 291 -11.23 -4.26 7.18
C ILE A 291 -10.15 -3.73 6.23
N SER A 292 -8.87 -3.93 6.57
CA SER A 292 -7.67 -3.34 5.95
C SER A 292 -7.45 -1.85 6.23
N ASN A 293 -6.19 -1.44 6.13
CA ASN A 293 -5.74 -0.07 6.38
C ASN A 293 -6.41 1.01 5.52
N VAL A 294 -6.70 0.77 4.24
CA VAL A 294 -7.35 1.78 3.38
C VAL A 294 -8.78 2.10 3.85
N PRO A 295 -9.70 1.13 3.98
CA PRO A 295 -11.04 1.37 4.52
C PRO A 295 -11.04 1.91 5.95
N ALA A 296 -10.18 1.37 6.82
CA ALA A 296 -10.05 1.85 8.19
C ALA A 296 -9.68 3.34 8.22
N THR A 297 -8.75 3.76 7.37
CA THR A 297 -8.33 5.16 7.30
C THR A 297 -9.48 6.08 6.89
N VAL A 298 -10.15 5.77 5.78
CA VAL A 298 -11.24 6.63 5.26
C VAL A 298 -12.41 6.68 6.25
N MET A 299 -12.74 5.56 6.89
CA MET A 299 -13.82 5.52 7.89
C MET A 299 -13.51 6.31 9.16
N LEU A 300 -12.24 6.40 9.56
CA LEU A 300 -11.85 7.01 10.83
C LEU A 300 -11.46 8.48 10.70
N ALA A 301 -11.08 8.96 9.51
CA ALA A 301 -10.50 10.29 9.34
C ALA A 301 -11.46 11.44 9.72
N GLU A 302 -12.76 11.31 9.43
CA GLU A 302 -13.74 12.32 9.87
C GLU A 302 -13.91 12.36 11.39
N PHE A 303 -13.58 11.27 12.09
CA PHE A 303 -13.83 11.15 13.54
C PHE A 303 -12.60 11.37 14.40
N ALA A 304 -11.40 11.28 13.82
CA ALA A 304 -10.13 11.40 14.51
C ALA A 304 -9.73 12.86 14.74
N MET A 305 -9.34 13.18 15.97
CA MET A 305 -8.87 14.52 16.35
C MET A 305 -7.35 14.64 16.27
N ASP A 306 -6.63 13.53 16.50
CA ASP A 306 -5.19 13.43 16.34
C ASP A 306 -4.86 12.68 15.03
N SER A 307 -4.59 13.46 13.98
CA SER A 307 -4.23 12.94 12.66
C SER A 307 -2.87 12.22 12.65
N ASP A 308 -1.94 12.59 13.53
CA ASP A 308 -0.64 11.95 13.64
C ASP A 308 -0.79 10.54 14.20
N SER A 309 -1.57 10.40 15.27
CA SER A 309 -1.89 9.10 15.86
C SER A 309 -2.67 8.20 14.90
N LEU A 310 -3.61 8.77 14.14
CA LEU A 310 -4.30 8.03 13.07
C LEU A 310 -3.31 7.57 11.99
N LEU A 311 -2.45 8.46 11.49
CA LEU A 311 -1.47 8.16 10.45
C LEU A 311 -0.51 7.06 10.88
N LYS A 312 0.00 7.13 12.11
CA LYS A 312 0.88 6.09 12.68
C LYS A 312 0.12 4.77 12.83
N GLY A 313 -1.10 4.82 13.37
CA GLY A 313 -1.91 3.63 13.65
C GLY A 313 -2.35 2.88 12.40
N VAL A 314 -2.70 3.55 11.31
CA VAL A 314 -3.06 2.88 10.03
C VAL A 314 -1.84 2.29 9.31
N ASN A 315 -0.66 2.91 9.43
CA ASN A 315 0.57 2.38 8.84
C ASN A 315 1.09 1.16 9.61
N VAL A 316 1.12 1.23 10.95
CA VAL A 316 1.44 0.07 11.80
C VAL A 316 0.36 -1.00 11.67
N GLY A 317 -0.90 -0.58 11.58
CA GLY A 317 -2.08 -1.42 11.33
C GLY A 317 -2.07 -2.13 9.99
N GLY A 318 -1.26 -1.70 9.02
CA GLY A 318 -0.98 -2.45 7.80
C GLY A 318 -0.18 -3.73 8.03
N MET A 319 0.36 -3.93 9.23
CA MET A 319 1.00 -5.17 9.69
C MET A 319 0.03 -5.96 10.56
N GLY A 320 0.20 -7.28 10.58
CA GLY A 320 -0.51 -8.19 11.48
C GLY A 320 -1.09 -9.37 10.72
N THR A 321 -2.40 -9.32 10.45
CA THR A 321 -3.09 -10.34 9.63
C THR A 321 -2.82 -10.14 8.14
N CYS A 322 -3.16 -11.14 7.32
CA CYS A 322 -3.12 -11.00 5.86
C CYS A 322 -4.24 -10.07 5.32
N VAL A 323 -5.24 -9.75 6.16
CA VAL A 323 -6.33 -8.81 5.84
C VAL A 323 -5.93 -7.37 6.17
N ALA A 324 -5.02 -7.19 7.13
CA ALA A 324 -4.52 -5.90 7.63
C ALA A 324 -4.14 -4.89 6.53
N SER A 325 -3.57 -5.39 5.44
CA SER A 325 -3.23 -4.63 4.24
C SER A 325 -3.63 -5.44 3.02
N MET A 326 -4.37 -4.83 2.09
CA MET A 326 -4.75 -5.48 0.82
C MET A 326 -3.53 -5.96 0.03
N ALA A 327 -2.40 -5.28 0.18
CA ALA A 327 -1.12 -5.65 -0.43
C ALA A 327 -0.63 -7.03 0.04
N SER A 328 -0.95 -7.46 1.27
CA SER A 328 -0.62 -8.79 1.79
C SER A 328 -1.28 -9.93 1.02
N LEU A 329 -2.44 -9.68 0.39
CA LEU A 329 -3.09 -10.67 -0.48
C LEU A 329 -2.32 -10.88 -1.78
N ILE A 330 -1.53 -9.90 -2.22
CA ILE A 330 -0.70 -10.02 -3.44
C ILE A 330 0.42 -11.04 -3.19
N SER A 331 1.10 -10.94 -2.03
CA SER A 331 2.16 -11.87 -1.68
C SER A 331 1.63 -13.28 -1.43
N LEU A 332 0.47 -13.41 -0.77
CA LEU A 332 -0.23 -14.70 -0.63
C LEU A 332 -0.57 -15.31 -1.99
N LYS A 333 -1.17 -14.54 -2.91
CA LYS A 333 -1.53 -15.02 -4.26
C LYS A 333 -0.30 -15.42 -5.07
N ALA A 334 0.82 -14.72 -4.90
CA ALA A 334 2.08 -15.09 -5.54
C ALA A 334 2.61 -16.42 -4.98
N TYR A 335 2.62 -16.59 -3.66
CA TYR A 335 3.03 -17.84 -3.02
C TYR A 335 2.13 -19.03 -3.36
N MET A 336 0.81 -18.83 -3.49
CA MET A 336 -0.14 -19.88 -3.88
C MET A 336 0.12 -20.48 -5.27
N LYS A 337 0.91 -19.80 -6.12
CA LYS A 337 1.33 -20.30 -7.44
C LYS A 337 2.60 -21.16 -7.38
N VAL A 338 3.25 -21.25 -6.22
CA VAL A 338 4.42 -22.11 -6.02
C VAL A 338 3.97 -23.56 -5.95
N ASP A 339 4.69 -24.45 -6.63
CA ASP A 339 4.42 -25.89 -6.59
C ASP A 339 4.55 -26.43 -5.16
N GLY A 340 3.58 -27.23 -4.73
CA GLY A 340 3.53 -27.75 -3.36
C GLY A 340 3.20 -26.69 -2.29
N SER A 341 2.72 -25.51 -2.68
CA SER A 341 2.37 -24.44 -1.72
C SER A 341 1.39 -24.90 -0.64
N ARG A 342 1.65 -24.43 0.58
CA ARG A 342 0.81 -24.69 1.78
C ARG A 342 0.23 -23.37 2.30
N PRO A 343 -0.93 -22.90 1.79
CA PRO A 343 -1.44 -21.55 2.09
C PRO A 343 -1.66 -21.29 3.58
N LEU A 344 -2.22 -22.27 4.30
CA LEU A 344 -2.46 -22.11 5.75
C LEU A 344 -1.16 -22.05 6.56
N TYR A 345 -0.12 -22.80 6.14
CA TYR A 345 1.19 -22.74 6.77
C TYR A 345 1.88 -21.40 6.50
N TYR A 346 1.79 -20.89 5.27
CA TYR A 346 2.25 -19.54 4.93
C TYR A 346 1.52 -18.50 5.77
N LEU A 347 0.19 -18.52 5.85
CA LEU A 347 -0.58 -17.57 6.65
C LEU A 347 -0.15 -17.57 8.12
N ARG A 348 0.04 -18.76 8.73
CA ARG A 348 0.53 -18.86 10.11
C ARG A 348 1.92 -18.24 10.28
N LYS A 349 2.85 -18.50 9.36
CA LYS A 349 4.21 -17.93 9.42
C LYS A 349 4.21 -16.44 9.14
N PHE A 350 3.48 -16.01 8.12
CA PHE A 350 3.27 -14.62 7.75
C PHE A 350 2.76 -13.80 8.93
N THR A 351 1.66 -14.24 9.54
CA THR A 351 1.08 -13.59 10.72
C THR A 351 2.06 -13.60 11.88
N LYS A 352 2.82 -14.68 12.08
CA LYS A 352 3.87 -14.72 13.13
C LYS A 352 4.97 -13.67 12.90
N TYR A 353 5.44 -13.47 11.67
CA TYR A 353 6.42 -12.42 11.38
C TYR A 353 5.86 -11.03 11.65
N ASN A 354 4.66 -10.76 11.15
CA ASN A 354 3.98 -9.48 11.34
C ASN A 354 3.68 -9.18 12.82
N ILE A 355 3.15 -10.14 13.56
CA ILE A 355 2.87 -9.99 15.01
C ILE A 355 4.16 -9.70 15.78
N LYS A 356 5.31 -10.30 15.41
CA LYS A 356 6.58 -9.96 16.05
C LYS A 356 7.00 -8.51 15.81
N PHE A 357 6.67 -7.92 14.65
CA PHE A 357 6.86 -6.49 14.42
C PHE A 357 5.93 -5.69 15.32
N LEU A 358 4.64 -6.02 15.36
CA LEU A 358 3.67 -5.34 16.23
C LEU A 358 4.06 -5.40 17.72
N PHE A 359 4.61 -6.53 18.19
CA PHE A 359 5.12 -6.68 19.56
C PHE A 359 6.28 -5.74 19.91
N VAL A 360 6.94 -5.16 18.91
CA VAL A 360 7.97 -4.13 19.12
C VAL A 360 7.40 -2.73 18.90
N LEU A 361 6.67 -2.52 17.81
CA LEU A 361 6.15 -1.20 17.42
C LEU A 361 5.13 -0.67 18.44
N VAL A 362 4.20 -1.50 18.92
CA VAL A 362 3.15 -1.08 19.86
C VAL A 362 3.74 -0.65 21.21
N PRO A 363 4.64 -1.40 21.86
CA PRO A 363 5.29 -0.92 23.07
C PRO A 363 6.11 0.36 22.87
N ILE A 364 6.80 0.52 21.74
CA ILE A 364 7.54 1.76 21.47
C ILE A 364 6.59 2.95 21.41
N HIS A 365 5.42 2.81 20.77
CA HIS A 365 4.38 3.85 20.75
C HIS A 365 3.92 4.22 22.17
N ILE A 366 3.67 3.22 23.02
CA ILE A 366 3.21 3.45 24.40
C ILE A 366 4.30 4.13 25.24
N LEU A 367 5.56 3.72 25.08
CA LEU A 367 6.68 4.22 25.89
C LEU A 367 7.20 5.58 25.42
N PHE A 368 7.10 5.87 24.12
CA PHE A 368 7.64 7.09 23.50
C PHE A 368 6.61 7.77 22.58
N PRO A 369 5.42 8.15 23.08
CA PRO A 369 4.32 8.65 22.24
C PRO A 369 4.63 9.97 21.53
N SER A 370 5.60 10.74 22.04
CA SER A 370 6.08 11.99 21.43
C SER A 370 7.00 11.79 20.22
N ILE A 371 7.56 10.59 20.07
CA ILE A 371 8.49 10.21 18.99
C ILE A 371 7.84 9.18 18.06
N PHE A 372 6.97 8.33 18.60
CA PHE A 372 6.45 7.13 17.95
C PHE A 372 4.94 7.01 18.06
#